data_AF-A0A256ZMR1-F1
#
_entry.id   AF-A0A256ZMR1-F1
#
_cell.length_a   1.000
_cell.length_b   1.000
_cell.length_c   1.000
_cell.angle_alpha   90.00
_cell.angle_beta   90.00
_cell.angle_gamma   90.00
#
_symmetry.space_group_name_H-M   'P 1'
#
loop_
_entity.id
_entity.type
_entity.pdbx_description
1 polymer ?
#
loop_
_entity_poly.entity_id
_entity_poly.type
_entity_poly.pdbx_seq_one_letter_code
_entity_poly.pdbx_strand_id
1 'polypeptide(L)' 'MKSISMDWTSLFFNGNKYALAKHGYSRDHRPDKRQVKIGLAITAGKRLPFHFSVEEGGLVDSKQFIKDY' A
#
# COMPACT_ATOMS: atom_id res chain seq x y z
N MET A 1 1.14 23.41 -11.77
CA MET A 1 0.94 22.35 -10.73
C MET A 1 2.08 21.34 -10.84
N LYS A 2 2.86 21.11 -9.77
CA LYS A 2 3.81 19.99 -9.74
C LYS A 2 2.99 18.70 -9.69
N SER A 3 3.07 17.85 -10.71
CA SER A 3 2.39 16.56 -10.69
C SER A 3 3.01 15.64 -9.63
N ILE A 4 2.14 14.91 -8.94
CA ILE A 4 2.49 13.87 -7.97
C ILE A 4 2.22 12.53 -8.66
N SER A 5 3.15 11.59 -8.55
CA SER A 5 2.91 10.19 -8.92
C SER A 5 2.83 9.37 -7.66
N MET A 6 1.80 8.54 -7.53
CA MET A 6 1.59 7.68 -6.38
C MET A 6 1.01 6.35 -6.85
N ASP A 7 1.45 5.27 -6.22
CA ASP A 7 0.91 3.94 -6.41
C ASP A 7 0.99 3.16 -5.09
N TRP A 8 0.21 2.09 -4.99
CA TRP A 8 0.22 1.15 -3.89
C TRP A 8 0.54 -0.26 -4.36
N THR A 9 1.26 -1.00 -3.52
CA THR A 9 1.53 -2.43 -3.72
C THR A 9 1.23 -3.24 -2.46
N SER A 10 1.10 -4.55 -2.61
CA SER A 10 0.95 -5.49 -1.50
C SER A 10 2.27 -6.18 -1.19
N LEU A 11 2.56 -6.38 0.10
CA LEU A 11 3.59 -7.32 0.55
C LEU A 11 2.93 -8.43 1.35
N PHE A 12 3.23 -9.68 1.04
CA PHE A 12 2.78 -10.83 1.81
C PHE A 12 3.88 -11.38 2.72
N PHE A 13 3.46 -11.95 3.84
CA PHE A 13 4.35 -12.56 4.82
C PHE A 13 4.14 -14.06 4.88
N ASN A 14 5.24 -14.79 5.04
CA ASN A 14 5.21 -16.22 5.35
C ASN A 14 5.01 -16.50 6.86
N GLY A 15 5.20 -15.48 7.71
CA GLY A 15 4.97 -15.55 9.15
C GLY A 15 3.73 -14.78 9.60
N ASN A 16 3.45 -14.83 10.90
CA ASN A 16 2.25 -14.25 11.52
C ASN A 16 2.57 -13.21 12.62
N LYS A 17 3.79 -12.70 12.68
CA LYS A 17 4.23 -11.81 13.77
C LYS A 17 3.76 -10.35 13.64
N TYR A 18 3.44 -9.89 12.43
CA TYR A 18 3.10 -8.47 12.22
C TYR A 18 1.61 -8.21 12.44
N ALA A 19 1.26 -7.29 13.34
CA ALA A 19 -0.13 -7.09 13.77
C ALA A 19 -1.04 -6.52 12.66
N LEU A 20 -0.50 -5.60 11.84
CA LEU A 20 -1.24 -4.97 10.72
C LEU A 20 -1.40 -5.89 9.51
N ALA A 21 -0.66 -7.00 9.45
CA ALA A 21 -0.79 -7.93 8.34
C ALA A 21 -2.13 -8.68 8.46
N LYS A 22 -3.00 -8.62 7.45
CA LYS A 22 -4.30 -9.31 7.46
C LYS A 22 -4.50 -10.11 6.18
N HIS A 23 -5.32 -11.15 6.24
CA HIS A 23 -5.82 -11.82 5.04
C HIS A 23 -6.83 -10.89 4.36
N GLY A 24 -6.93 -10.95 3.04
CA GLY A 24 -7.90 -10.17 2.30
C GLY A 24 -7.53 -10.01 0.83
N TYR A 25 -7.96 -8.90 0.23
CA TYR A 25 -7.61 -8.53 -1.14
C TYR A 25 -6.08 -8.53 -1.34
N SER A 26 -5.66 -9.35 -2.31
CA SER A 26 -4.28 -9.55 -2.70
C SER A 26 -4.16 -9.32 -4.19
N ARG A 27 -3.38 -8.31 -4.60
CA ARG A 27 -3.04 -8.11 -6.03
C ARG A 27 -2.26 -9.31 -6.59
N ASP A 28 -1.48 -9.98 -5.73
CA ASP A 28 -0.69 -11.16 -6.10
C ASP A 28 -1.50 -12.47 -6.13
N HIS A 29 -2.82 -12.41 -5.98
CA HIS A 29 -3.71 -13.58 -5.88
C HIS A 29 -3.33 -14.56 -4.75
N ARG A 30 -2.89 -14.03 -3.60
CA ARG A 30 -2.50 -14.82 -2.41
C ARG A 30 -3.41 -14.61 -1.20
N PRO A 31 -4.73 -14.89 -1.29
CA PRO A 31 -5.63 -14.73 -0.14
C PRO A 31 -5.26 -15.64 1.05
N ASP A 32 -4.44 -16.67 0.81
CA ASP A 32 -3.86 -17.58 1.81
C ASP A 32 -2.78 -16.95 2.69
N LYS A 33 -2.26 -15.78 2.32
CA LYS A 33 -1.19 -15.10 3.04
C LYS A 33 -1.68 -13.82 3.70
N ARG A 34 -1.12 -13.51 4.86
CA ARG A 34 -1.30 -12.21 5.51
C ARG A 34 -0.49 -11.16 4.77
N GLN A 35 -1.08 -9.99 4.58
CA GLN A 35 -0.52 -8.93 3.74
C GLN A 35 -0.63 -7.56 4.40
N VAL A 36 0.19 -6.63 3.92
CA VAL A 36 0.05 -5.21 4.17
C VAL A 36 0.04 -4.48 2.83
N LYS A 37 -0.53 -3.29 2.80
CA LYS A 37 -0.40 -2.38 1.66
C LYS A 37 0.63 -1.31 1.96
N ILE A 38 1.42 -0.98 0.95
CA ILE A 38 2.43 0.08 1.00
C ILE A 38 2.12 1.07 -0.10
N GLY A 39 1.94 2.33 0.28
CA GLY A 39 1.81 3.45 -0.65
C GLY A 39 3.11 4.25 -0.72
N LEU A 40 3.48 4.70 -1.91
CA LEU A 40 4.62 5.60 -2.12
C LEU A 40 4.23 6.75 -3.03
N ALA A 41 4.44 7.98 -2.56
CA ALA A 41 4.25 9.18 -3.37
C ALA A 41 5.60 9.83 -3.70
N ILE A 42 5.77 10.15 -4.98
CA ILE A 42 6.99 10.75 -5.54
C ILE A 42 6.66 12.03 -6.31
N THR A 43 7.59 12.99 -6.26
CA THR A 43 7.50 14.19 -7.11
C THR A 43 7.71 13.82 -8.59
N ALA A 44 6.89 14.32 -9.51
CA ALA A 44 7.02 13.91 -10.91
C ALA A 44 8.35 14.35 -11.57
N GLY A 45 8.91 15.48 -11.15
CA GLY A 45 10.14 16.02 -11.73
C GLY A 45 11.39 15.27 -11.28
N LYS A 46 11.73 15.40 -10.00
CA LYS A 46 12.98 14.82 -9.45
C LYS A 46 12.81 13.37 -8.98
N ARG A 47 11.60 12.80 -9.07
CA ARG A 47 11.26 11.45 -8.57
C ARG A 47 11.63 11.24 -7.10
N LEU A 48 11.64 12.33 -6.33
CA LEU A 48 11.95 12.29 -4.90
C LEU A 48 10.75 11.76 -4.13
N PRO A 49 10.92 10.72 -3.29
CA PRO A 49 9.87 10.27 -2.38
C PRO A 49 9.65 11.32 -1.30
N PHE A 50 8.40 11.60 -0.99
CA PHE A 50 8.04 12.57 0.05
C PHE A 50 6.95 12.06 1.01
N HIS A 51 6.34 10.92 0.70
CA HIS A 51 5.36 10.28 1.58
C HIS A 51 5.39 8.77 1.40
N PHE A 52 5.21 8.03 2.49
CA PHE A 52 4.99 6.59 2.49
C PHE A 52 3.88 6.25 3.49
N SER A 53 3.07 5.23 3.17
CA SER A 53 2.06 4.70 4.07
C SER A 53 2.21 3.18 4.22
N VAL A 54 1.84 2.67 5.40
CA VAL A 54 1.67 1.23 5.64
C VAL A 54 0.27 1.03 6.21
N GLU A 55 -0.51 0.20 5.54
CA GLU A 55 -1.93 0.02 5.84
C GLU A 55 -2.28 -1.46 5.97
N GLU A 56 -3.41 -1.75 6.62
CA GLU A 56 -3.88 -3.12 6.78
C GLU A 56 -4.10 -3.79 5.42
N GLY A 57 -3.64 -5.04 5.32
CA GLY A 57 -3.92 -5.87 4.15
C GLY A 57 -5.42 -6.09 3.97
N GLY A 58 -5.86 -6.13 2.72
CA GLY A 58 -7.24 -6.43 2.37
C GLY A 58 -8.19 -5.25 2.20
N LEU A 59 -7.73 -4.02 2.44
CA LEU A 59 -8.45 -2.83 1.97
C LEU A 59 -8.44 -2.81 0.43
N VAL A 60 -9.55 -2.42 -0.21
CA VAL A 60 -9.59 -2.21 -1.66
C VAL A 60 -9.13 -0.78 -1.96
N ASP A 61 -8.39 -0.58 -3.05
CA ASP A 61 -7.75 0.71 -3.41
C ASP A 61 -8.77 1.86 -3.50
N SER A 62 -10.03 1.58 -3.85
CA SER A 62 -11.10 2.56 -3.88
C SER A 62 -11.40 3.25 -2.54
N LYS A 63 -11.00 2.65 -1.41
CA LYS A 63 -11.17 3.23 -0.06
C LYS A 63 -9.93 3.98 0.45
N GLN A 64 -8.82 3.97 -0.29
CA GLN A 64 -7.57 4.64 0.10
C GLN A 64 -7.49 6.11 -0.34
N PHE A 65 -8.28 6.51 -1.33
CA PHE A 65 -8.16 7.82 -1.98
C PHE A 65 -8.51 9.05 -1.12
N ILE A 66 -8.90 8.90 0.16
CA ILE A 66 -9.58 9.98 0.90
C ILE A 66 -8.89 10.41 2.20
N LYS A 67 -7.86 9.73 2.71
CA LYS A 67 -7.42 10.03 4.09
C LYS A 67 -6.34 11.10 4.24
N ASP A 68 -5.41 11.22 3.30
CA ASP A 68 -4.13 11.92 3.57
C ASP A 68 -3.70 12.96 2.51
N TYR A 69 -4.62 13.43 1.64
CA TYR A 69 -4.39 14.55 0.71
C TYR A 69 -5.53 15.56 0.73
#